data_AF-A0AAU7HP51-F1
#
_entry.id   AF-A0AAU7HP51-F1
#
_cell.length_a   1.000
_cell.length_b   1.000
_cell.length_c   1.000
_cell.angle_alpha   90.00
_cell.angle_beta   90.00
_cell.angle_gamma   90.00
#
_symmetry.space_group_name_H-M   'P 1'
#
loop_
_entity.id
_entity.type
_entity.pdbx_description
1 polymer ?
#
loop_
_entity_poly.entity_id
_entity_poly.type
_entity_poly.pdbx_seq_one_letter_code
_entity_poly.pdbx_strand_id
1 'polypeptide(L)' 'MNHHPVKSSRIASVGYDESSCTLEIRFHQLATLQYQQVPARIFRDFLIVVSKGRFYDGVIKGKFPEIKIK' A
#
# COMPACT_ATOMS: atom_id res chain seq x y z
N MET A 1 11.20 2.43 -6.10
CA MET A 1 10.16 3.10 -5.27
C MET A 1 10.74 3.79 -4.04
N ASN A 2 10.13 4.90 -3.61
CA ASN A 2 10.45 5.58 -2.36
C ASN A 2 9.29 5.40 -1.37
N HIS A 3 9.58 5.16 -0.09
CA HIS A 3 8.55 4.92 0.93
C HIS A 3 8.14 6.21 1.63
N HIS A 4 6.84 6.43 1.71
CA HIS A 4 6.23 7.51 2.47
C HIS A 4 5.71 6.94 3.80
N PRO A 5 6.26 7.36 4.96
CA PRO A 5 5.71 6.98 6.25
C PRO A 5 4.30 7.55 6.40
N VAL A 6 3.39 6.76 6.99
CA VAL A 6 2.00 7.18 7.17
C VAL A 6 1.58 7.05 8.63
N LYS A 7 0.70 7.95 9.08
CA LYS A 7 0.10 7.85 10.41
C LYS A 7 -1.00 6.78 10.40
N SER A 8 -0.69 5.58 10.87
CA SER A 8 -1.60 4.45 10.97
C SER A 8 -1.16 3.51 12.09
N SER A 9 -2.10 2.84 12.75
CA SER A 9 -1.78 1.83 13.76
C SER A 9 -1.31 0.49 13.14
N ARG A 10 -1.65 0.24 11.87
CA ARG A 10 -1.35 -1.04 11.17
C ARG A 10 -0.26 -0.90 10.11
N ILE A 11 -0.10 0.27 9.51
CA ILE A 11 0.73 0.50 8.32
C ILE A 11 1.83 1.50 8.65
N ALA A 12 3.07 1.08 8.49
CA ALA A 12 4.23 1.91 8.78
C ALA A 12 4.54 2.87 7.63
N SER A 13 4.55 2.36 6.40
CA SER A 13 4.82 3.16 5.20
C SER A 13 4.23 2.53 3.96
N VAL A 14 4.05 3.36 2.93
CA VAL A 14 3.60 2.96 1.60
C VAL A 14 4.56 3.48 0.55
N GLY A 15 4.92 2.63 -0.41
CA GLY A 15 5.76 2.97 -1.55
C GLY A 15 5.00 2.67 -2.84
N TYR A 16 5.27 3.44 -3.90
CA TYR A 16 4.71 3.17 -5.21
C TYR A 16 5.78 3.32 -6.29
N ASP A 17 5.71 2.43 -7.26
CA ASP A 17 6.57 2.41 -8.43
C ASP A 17 5.71 2.61 -9.68
N GLU A 18 5.82 3.78 -10.31
CA GLU A 18 4.99 4.12 -11.48
C GLU A 18 5.34 3.26 -12.70
N SER A 19 6.62 2.94 -12.89
CA SER A 19 7.12 2.15 -14.02
C SER A 19 6.54 0.73 -14.04
N SER A 20 6.41 0.11 -12.87
CA SER A 20 5.86 -1.25 -12.73
C SER A 20 4.41 -1.30 -12.25
N CYS A 21 3.78 -0.15 -11.96
CA CYS A 21 2.46 -0.06 -11.32
C CYS A 21 2.37 -0.91 -10.05
N THR A 22 3.43 -0.88 -9.23
CA THR A 22 3.55 -1.69 -8.01
C THR A 22 3.36 -0.81 -6.78
N LEU A 23 2.40 -1.18 -5.93
CA LEU A 23 2.20 -0.58 -4.61
C LEU A 23 2.80 -1.50 -3.54
N GLU A 24 3.78 -1.00 -2.78
CA GLU A 24 4.30 -1.69 -1.62
C GLU A 24 3.73 -1.11 -0.32
N ILE A 25 3.29 -1.99 0.57
CA ILE A 25 2.75 -1.64 1.88
C ILE A 25 3.57 -2.35 2.95
N ARG A 26 4.26 -1.57 3.79
CA ARG A 26 4.96 -2.08 4.96
C ARG A 26 4.04 -1.96 6.18
N PHE A 27 3.75 -3.08 6.80
CA PHE A 27 2.96 -3.15 8.02
C PHE A 27 3.85 -3.07 9.26
N HIS A 28 3.29 -2.65 10.39
CA HIS A 28 4.03 -2.61 11.66
C HIS A 28 4.27 -4.01 12.25
N GLN A 29 3.26 -4.88 12.18
CA GLN A 29 3.26 -6.20 12.82
C GLN A 29 3.21 -7.36 11.81
N LEU A 30 3.08 -7.05 10.52
CA LEU A 30 3.00 -8.03 9.44
C LEU A 30 4.13 -7.81 8.45
N ALA A 31 4.35 -8.80 7.59
CA ALA A 31 5.31 -8.69 6.50
C ALA A 31 4.93 -7.56 5.53
N THR A 32 5.92 -7.10 4.76
CA THR A 32 5.70 -6.18 3.65
C THR A 32 4.98 -6.91 2.52
N LEU A 33 3.92 -6.29 1.98
CA LEU A 33 3.16 -6.81 0.85
C LEU A 33 3.33 -5.88 -0.35
N GLN A 34 3.57 -6.47 -1.51
CA GLN A 34 3.54 -5.77 -2.78
C GLN A 34 2.27 -6.13 -3.54
N TYR A 35 1.66 -5.15 -4.17
CA TYR A 35 0.48 -5.28 -5.00
C TYR A 35 0.81 -4.82 -6.40
N GLN A 36 0.58 -5.67 -7.39
CA GLN A 36 0.85 -5.37 -8.79
C GLN A 36 -0.39 -4.80 -9.49
N GLN A 37 -0.17 -4.11 -10.61
CA GLN A 37 -1.22 -3.51 -11.44
C GLN A 37 -2.11 -2.52 -10.67
N VAL A 38 -1.57 -1.88 -9.64
CA VAL A 38 -2.30 -0.89 -8.85
C VAL A 38 -2.24 0.44 -9.60
N PRO A 39 -3.37 1.07 -9.95
CA PRO A 39 -3.33 2.37 -10.61
C PRO A 39 -2.74 3.46 -9.71
N ALA A 40 -1.96 4.39 -10.28
CA ALA A 40 -1.31 5.48 -9.54
C ALA A 40 -2.29 6.35 -8.72
N ARG A 41 -3.56 6.45 -9.15
CA ARG A 41 -4.62 7.13 -8.38
C ARG A 41 -4.82 6.51 -7.00
N ILE A 42 -4.75 5.17 -6.89
CA ILE A 42 -4.97 4.45 -5.63
C ILE A 42 -3.86 4.79 -4.64
N PHE A 43 -2.62 4.91 -5.10
CA PHE A 43 -1.51 5.37 -4.25
C PHE A 43 -1.73 6.81 -3.77
N ARG A 44 -2.09 7.73 -4.68
CA ARG A 44 -2.39 9.13 -4.32
C ARG A 44 -3.51 9.21 -3.29
N ASP A 45 -4.60 8.47 -3.50
CA ASP A 45 -5.72 8.36 -2.56
C ASP A 45 -5.25 7.78 -1.23
N PHE A 46 -4.41 6.73 -1.25
CA PHE A 46 -3.83 6.12 -0.05
C PHE A 46 -3.12 7.17 0.80
N LEU A 47 -2.33 8.06 0.20
CA LEU A 47 -1.59 9.10 0.94
C LEU A 47 -2.52 10.09 1.65
N ILE A 48 -3.65 10.45 1.06
CA ILE A 48 -4.55 11.51 1.58
C ILE A 48 -5.65 11.00 2.52
N VAL A 49 -6.08 9.74 2.41
CA VAL A 49 -7.22 9.23 3.21
C VAL A 49 -6.97 9.26 4.73
N VAL A 50 -8.01 9.57 5.49
CA VAL A 50 -7.93 9.69 6.96
C VAL A 50 -7.59 8.33 7.62
N SER A 51 -8.20 7.24 7.15
CA SER A 51 -7.98 5.90 7.70
C SER A 51 -7.31 4.97 6.68
N LYS A 52 -5.99 4.86 6.80
CA LYS A 52 -5.13 4.00 5.97
C LYS A 52 -5.53 2.53 6.03
N GLY A 53 -5.89 2.05 7.22
CA GLY A 53 -6.36 0.66 7.43
C GLY A 53 -7.68 0.38 6.72
N ARG A 54 -8.69 1.25 6.89
CA ARG A 54 -9.99 1.10 6.21
C ARG A 54 -9.86 1.13 4.70
N PHE A 55 -9.00 2.03 4.19
CA PHE A 55 -8.73 2.10 2.75
C PHE A 55 -8.07 0.82 2.24
N TYR A 56 -7.06 0.31 2.94
CA TYR A 56 -6.44 -0.96 2.61
C TYR A 56 -7.45 -2.11 2.55
N ASP A 57 -8.25 -2.30 3.59
CA ASP A 57 -9.22 -3.41 3.66
C ASP A 57 -10.32 -3.28 2.60
N GLY A 58 -10.74 -2.06 2.24
CA GLY A 58 -11.84 -1.81 1.30
C GLY A 58 -11.43 -1.66 -0.16
N VAL A 59 -10.20 -1.25 -0.46
CA VAL A 59 -9.77 -0.85 -1.81
C VAL A 59 -8.64 -1.72 -2.35
N ILE A 60 -7.83 -2.35 -1.48
CA ILE A 60 -6.60 -3.02 -1.92
C ILE A 60 -6.61 -4.51 -1.60
N LYS A 61 -6.90 -4.86 -0.34
CA LYS A 61 -6.86 -6.24 0.14
C LYS A 61 -7.76 -7.14 -0.71
N GLY A 62 -7.17 -8.15 -1.36
CA GLY A 62 -7.89 -9.10 -2.21
C GLY A 62 -8.39 -8.54 -3.55
N LYS A 63 -8.06 -7.29 -3.89
CA LYS A 63 -8.47 -6.66 -5.17
C LYS A 63 -7.35 -6.59 -6.21
N PHE A 64 -6.11 -6.76 -5.79
CA PHE A 64 -4.93 -6.76 -6.65
C PHE A 64 -4.08 -8.00 -6.38
N PRO A 65 -3.34 -8.50 -7.37
CA PRO A 65 -2.37 -9.58 -7.16
C PRO A 65 -1.35 -9.18 -6.10
N GLU A 66 -1.23 -9.98 -5.04
CA GLU A 66 -0.35 -9.69 -3.91
C GLU A 66 0.84 -10.64 -3.86
N ILE A 67 2.01 -10.08 -3.55
CA ILE A 67 3.27 -10.78 -3.36
C ILE A 67 3.76 -10.44 -1.96
N LYS A 68 3.95 -11.47 -1.14
CA LYS A 68 4.53 -11.30 0.19
C LYS A 68 6.04 -11.21 0.07
N ILE A 69 6.62 -10.10 0.50
CA ILE A 69 8.06 -9.90 0.55
C ILE A 69 8.57 -10.41 1.89
N LYS A 70 9.55 -11.32 1.84
CA LYS A 70 10.23 -11.86 3.02
C LYS A 70 11.29 -10.89 3.54
#